data_AF-T1H8E4-F1
#
_entry.id   AF-T1H8E4-F1
#
_cell.length_a   1.000
_cell.length_b   1.000
_cell.length_c   1.000
_cell.angle_alpha   90.00
_cell.angle_beta   90.00
_cell.angle_gamma   90.00
#
_symmetry.space_group_name_H-M   'P 1'
#
loop_
_entity.id
_entity.type
_entity.pdbx_description
1 polymer ?
#
loop_
_entity_poly.entity_id
_entity_poly.type
_entity_poly.pdbx_seq_one_letter_code
_entity_poly.pdbx_strand_id
1 'polypeptide(L)'
;MALLGSDGNKNNAQFNPKFMRDNSSKWNLSRDVDLLKHLERFSETIMRNAIIAGKCMDGLEESLTLTYLKVRDVSNVFYCVGDTQFVENRVRDEGENLHEPLEKSDIDFAECTSPANTTLEDSIATCIRLLEDRFETIQLSESDSDDEELEHSQVVVKPRKCYVERPLPHIIGSYKFLNDSTLGLSLVLHESEENTELYVTHKTQN
;
A
#
# COMPACT_ATOMS: atom_id res chain seq x y z
N MET A 1 10.64 41.37 -23.81
CA MET A 1 11.69 40.87 -22.91
C MET A 1 11.36 41.32 -21.49
N ALA A 2 10.56 40.53 -20.78
CA ALA A 2 10.31 40.75 -19.35
C ALA A 2 11.10 39.69 -18.59
N LEU A 3 12.04 40.15 -17.77
CA LEU A 3 12.90 39.33 -16.93
C LEU A 3 12.03 38.55 -15.95
N LEU A 4 11.98 37.21 -16.09
CA LEU A 4 11.48 36.35 -15.03
C LEU A 4 12.37 36.57 -13.80
N GLY A 5 11.79 37.15 -12.76
CA GLY A 5 12.37 37.23 -11.44
C GLY A 5 12.74 35.83 -10.98
N SER A 6 14.03 35.52 -11.06
CA SER A 6 14.67 34.43 -10.36
C SER A 6 14.70 34.77 -8.87
N ASP A 7 13.53 34.75 -8.21
CA ASP A 7 13.47 34.57 -6.77
C ASP A 7 13.77 33.10 -6.48
N GLY A 8 15.05 32.78 -6.62
CA GLY A 8 15.65 31.55 -6.14
C GLY A 8 15.34 31.46 -4.65
N ASN A 9 14.37 30.62 -4.33
CA ASN A 9 13.92 30.26 -3.00
C ASN A 9 15.10 29.62 -2.22
N LYS A 10 15.94 30.47 -1.62
CA LYS A 10 17.08 30.09 -0.77
C LYS A 10 16.66 29.66 0.64
N ASN A 11 15.35 29.53 0.91
CA ASN A 11 14.83 29.23 2.25
C ASN A 11 14.09 27.89 2.33
N ASN A 12 14.40 26.95 1.44
CA ASN A 12 14.08 25.55 1.68
C ASN A 12 15.12 24.96 2.65
N ALA A 13 15.26 25.57 3.83
CA ALA A 13 15.77 24.82 4.97
C ALA A 13 14.79 23.67 5.13
N GLN A 14 15.19 22.48 4.73
CA GLN A 14 14.37 21.29 4.79
C GLN A 14 14.09 21.03 6.26
N PHE A 15 12.97 21.57 6.75
CA PHE A 15 12.49 21.33 8.10
C PHE A 15 12.17 19.85 8.18
N ASN A 16 13.13 19.10 8.71
CA ASN A 16 12.99 17.69 9.00
C ASN A 16 13.01 17.51 10.53
N PRO A 17 12.34 16.49 11.07
CA PRO A 17 12.29 16.27 12.53
C PRO A 17 13.67 16.12 13.18
N LYS A 18 14.68 15.61 12.45
CA LYS A 18 16.06 15.49 12.94
C LYS A 18 16.72 16.87 13.08
N PHE A 19 16.55 17.74 12.09
CA PHE A 19 17.04 19.11 12.06
C PHE A 19 16.46 19.94 13.19
N MET A 20 15.17 19.76 13.51
CA MET A 20 14.54 20.43 14.65
C MET A 20 15.10 19.93 15.98
N ARG A 21 15.34 18.62 16.11
CA ARG A 21 15.94 18.03 17.31
C ARG A 21 17.37 18.53 17.54
N ASP A 22 18.17 18.59 16.49
CA ASP A 22 19.57 19.02 16.55
C ASP A 22 19.71 20.54 16.84
N ASN A 23 18.74 21.35 16.38
CA ASN A 23 18.72 22.80 16.58
C ASN A 23 17.83 23.25 17.76
N SER A 24 17.30 22.32 18.56
CA SER A 24 16.42 22.61 19.70
C SER A 24 17.04 23.58 20.71
N SER A 25 18.36 23.50 20.93
CA SER A 25 19.10 24.39 21.83
C SER A 25 19.25 25.84 21.34
N LYS A 26 19.10 26.08 20.04
CA LYS A 26 19.21 27.41 19.40
C LYS A 26 17.88 27.86 18.79
N TRP A 27 16.79 27.24 19.22
CA TRP A 27 15.46 27.52 18.73
C TRP A 27 15.01 28.90 19.19
N ASN A 28 14.49 29.71 18.27
CA ASN A 28 14.04 31.06 18.56
C ASN A 28 12.70 31.33 17.86
N LEU A 29 12.02 32.40 18.27
CA LEU A 29 10.70 32.77 17.72
C LEU A 29 10.72 32.99 16.20
N SER A 30 11.83 33.47 15.65
CA SER A 30 11.97 33.64 14.19
C SER A 30 11.98 32.29 13.47
N ARG A 31 12.57 31.24 14.07
CA ARG A 31 12.51 29.86 13.55
C ARG A 31 11.11 29.28 13.60
N ASP A 32 10.31 29.60 14.61
CA ASP A 32 8.89 29.21 14.66
C ASP A 32 8.08 29.84 13.53
N VAL A 33 8.31 31.13 13.24
CA VAL A 33 7.66 31.83 12.12
C VAL A 33 8.08 31.22 10.77
N ASP A 34 9.34 30.83 10.62
CA ASP A 34 9.83 30.15 9.43
C ASP A 34 9.24 28.74 9.28
N LEU A 35 9.10 28.00 10.38
CA LEU A 35 8.43 26.69 10.40
C LEU A 35 6.96 26.81 10.01
N LEU A 36 6.25 27.82 10.53
CA LEU A 36 4.86 28.08 10.18
C LEU A 36 4.69 28.28 8.67
N LYS A 37 5.53 29.14 8.06
CA LYS A 37 5.52 29.38 6.61
C LYS A 37 5.84 28.10 5.83
N HIS A 38 6.73 27.26 6.34
CA HIS A 38 7.02 25.97 5.72
C HIS A 38 5.81 25.03 5.78
N LEU A 39 5.13 24.96 6.93
CA LEU A 39 3.94 24.12 7.10
C LEU A 39 2.76 24.61 6.25
N GLU A 40 2.58 25.92 6.13
CA GLU A 40 1.59 26.53 5.25
C GLU A 40 1.83 26.13 3.78
N ARG A 41 3.05 26.30 3.27
CA ARG A 41 3.43 25.86 1.91
C ARG A 41 3.28 24.35 1.73
N PHE A 42 3.60 23.57 2.75
CA PHE A 42 3.44 22.12 2.72
C PHE A 42 1.97 21.72 2.58
N SER A 43 1.09 22.35 3.36
CA SER A 43 -0.37 22.17 3.25
C SER A 43 -0.89 22.55 1.87
N GLU A 44 -0.50 23.71 1.36
CA GLU A 44 -0.85 24.15 0.00
C GLU A 44 -0.36 23.17 -1.07
N THR A 45 0.83 22.60 -0.90
CA THR A 45 1.39 21.61 -1.82
C THR A 45 0.59 20.31 -1.79
N ILE A 46 0.21 19.82 -0.61
CA ILE A 46 -0.66 18.64 -0.48
C ILE A 46 -2.01 18.89 -1.14
N MET A 47 -2.65 20.03 -0.86
CA MET A 47 -3.95 20.38 -1.47
C MET A 47 -3.84 20.47 -2.99
N ARG A 48 -2.77 21.11 -3.50
CA ARG A 48 -2.50 21.20 -4.93
C ARG A 48 -2.32 19.82 -5.56
N ASN A 49 -1.55 18.95 -4.92
CA ASN A 49 -1.32 17.58 -5.40
C ASN A 49 -2.62 16.77 -5.39
N ALA A 50 -3.46 16.92 -4.37
CA ALA A 50 -4.77 16.27 -4.32
C ALA A 50 -5.67 16.72 -5.48
N ILE A 51 -5.69 18.02 -5.79
CA ILE A 51 -6.46 18.55 -6.93
C ILE A 51 -5.92 18.01 -8.26
N ILE A 52 -4.59 17.95 -8.43
CA ILE A 52 -3.97 17.41 -9.65
C ILE A 52 -4.28 15.92 -9.80
N ALA A 53 -4.17 15.14 -8.71
CA ALA A 53 -4.51 13.73 -8.70
C ALA A 53 -5.99 13.50 -9.07
N GLY A 54 -6.90 14.32 -8.51
CA GLY A 54 -8.33 14.31 -8.88
C GLY A 54 -8.54 14.53 -10.38
N LYS A 55 -7.95 15.59 -10.94
CA LYS A 55 -8.05 15.87 -12.39
C LYS A 55 -7.47 14.76 -13.25
N CYS A 56 -6.39 14.12 -12.80
CA CYS A 56 -5.82 12.99 -13.52
C CYS A 56 -6.75 11.77 -13.49
N MET A 57 -7.46 11.55 -12.37
CA MET A 57 -8.46 10.50 -12.24
C MET A 57 -9.67 10.77 -13.16
N ASP A 58 -10.16 12.01 -13.19
CA ASP A 58 -11.26 12.41 -14.08
C ASP A 58 -10.89 12.18 -15.57
N GLY A 59 -9.66 12.53 -15.96
CA GLY A 59 -9.16 12.27 -17.31
C GLY A 59 -9.01 10.78 -17.64
N LEU A 60 -8.65 9.96 -16.64
CA LEU A 60 -8.61 8.51 -16.79
C LEU A 60 -10.01 7.92 -16.94
N GLU A 61 -11.00 8.40 -16.18
CA GLU A 61 -12.40 8.01 -16.28
C GLU A 61 -12.97 8.32 -17.68
N GLU A 62 -12.68 9.51 -18.21
CA GLU A 62 -13.07 9.88 -19.57
C GLU A 62 -12.44 8.93 -20.60
N SER A 63 -11.13 8.66 -20.49
CA SER A 63 -10.45 7.74 -21.39
C SER A 63 -10.96 6.30 -21.30
N LEU A 64 -11.33 5.84 -20.09
CA LEU A 64 -11.92 4.52 -19.88
C LEU A 64 -13.31 4.44 -20.53
N THR A 65 -14.13 5.47 -20.35
CA THR A 65 -15.46 5.57 -20.97
C THR A 65 -15.36 5.54 -22.49
N LEU A 66 -14.43 6.30 -23.08
CA LEU A 66 -14.18 6.28 -24.51
C LEU A 66 -13.75 4.89 -25.00
N THR A 67 -12.86 4.22 -24.27
CA THR A 67 -12.40 2.86 -24.62
C THR A 67 -13.54 1.85 -24.53
N TYR A 68 -14.38 1.94 -23.49
CA TYR A 68 -15.57 1.12 -23.33
C TYR A 68 -16.54 1.26 -24.51
N LEU A 69 -16.78 2.49 -24.98
CA LEU A 69 -17.59 2.74 -26.17
C LEU A 69 -16.97 2.12 -27.42
N LYS A 70 -15.66 2.26 -27.63
CA LYS A 70 -14.96 1.62 -28.77
C LYS A 70 -15.06 0.10 -28.74
N VAL A 71 -14.94 -0.52 -27.57
CA VAL A 71 -15.10 -1.98 -27.41
C VAL A 71 -16.53 -2.39 -27.73
N ARG A 72 -17.53 -1.62 -27.29
CA ARG A 72 -18.94 -1.84 -27.63
C ARG A 72 -19.15 -1.76 -29.15
N ASP A 73 -18.59 -0.76 -29.82
CA ASP A 73 -18.72 -0.60 -31.26
C ASP A 73 -18.13 -1.79 -32.01
N VAL A 74 -16.93 -2.24 -31.63
CA VAL A 74 -16.30 -3.45 -32.20
C VAL A 74 -17.15 -4.69 -31.92
N SER A 75 -17.69 -4.83 -30.70
CA SER A 75 -18.58 -5.94 -30.36
C SER A 75 -19.83 -5.94 -31.23
N ASN A 76 -20.44 -4.77 -31.47
CA ASN A 76 -21.61 -4.66 -32.33
C ASN A 76 -21.29 -5.05 -33.78
N VAL A 77 -20.14 -4.62 -34.30
CA VAL A 77 -19.67 -5.06 -35.63
C VAL A 77 -19.48 -6.57 -35.67
N PHE A 78 -18.89 -7.16 -34.63
CA PHE A 78 -18.72 -8.61 -34.55
C PHE A 78 -20.07 -9.35 -34.53
N TYR A 79 -21.06 -8.86 -33.78
CA TYR A 79 -22.43 -9.41 -33.81
C TYR A 79 -23.03 -9.34 -35.21
N CYS A 80 -22.91 -8.19 -35.90
CA CYS A 80 -23.41 -8.05 -37.27
C CYS A 80 -22.71 -8.98 -38.26
N VAL A 81 -21.39 -9.21 -38.10
CA VAL A 81 -20.63 -10.12 -38.97
C VAL A 81 -20.93 -11.58 -38.66
N GLY A 82 -21.12 -11.94 -37.38
CA GLY A 82 -21.51 -13.29 -36.96
C GLY A 82 -22.83 -13.74 -37.60
N ASP A 83 -23.81 -12.85 -37.68
CA ASP A 83 -25.08 -13.11 -38.37
C ASP A 83 -24.94 -13.24 -39.90
N THR A 84 -23.81 -12.81 -40.48
CA THR A 84 -23.49 -12.99 -41.90
C THR A 84 -22.60 -14.21 -42.19
N GLN A 85 -22.16 -14.95 -41.16
CA GLN A 85 -21.26 -16.09 -41.35
C GLN A 85 -22.01 -17.38 -41.71
N PHE A 86 -21.79 -17.80 -42.96
CA PHE A 86 -22.05 -19.10 -43.60
C PHE A 86 -23.50 -19.43 -43.99
N VAL A 87 -23.92 -18.91 -45.14
CA VAL A 87 -24.64 -19.78 -46.08
C VAL A 87 -23.58 -20.65 -46.76
N GLU A 88 -23.23 -21.78 -46.14
CA GLU A 88 -22.45 -22.82 -46.80
C GLU A 88 -23.25 -23.28 -48.01
N ASN A 89 -22.88 -22.81 -49.20
CA ASN A 89 -23.39 -23.38 -50.44
C ASN A 89 -22.77 -24.78 -50.56
N ARG A 90 -23.39 -25.78 -49.93
CA ARG A 90 -23.08 -27.19 -50.12
C ARG A 90 -23.49 -27.59 -51.54
N VAL A 91 -22.72 -27.14 -52.54
CA VAL A 91 -22.69 -27.81 -53.82
C VAL A 91 -22.10 -29.19 -53.52
N ARG A 92 -22.93 -30.22 -53.67
CA ARG A 92 -22.47 -31.60 -53.57
C ARG A 92 -21.58 -31.86 -54.78
N ASP A 93 -20.27 -31.73 -54.62
CA ASP A 93 -19.34 -32.13 -55.66
C ASP A 93 -18.97 -33.61 -55.49
N GLU A 94 -19.78 -34.46 -56.12
CA GLU A 94 -19.28 -35.69 -56.71
C GLU A 94 -18.31 -35.28 -57.84
N GLY A 95 -17.00 -35.35 -57.62
CA GLY A 95 -16.04 -35.22 -58.72
C GLY A 95 -14.68 -34.59 -58.38
N GLU A 96 -13.73 -35.46 -58.06
CA GLU A 96 -12.38 -35.46 -58.63
C GLU A 96 -11.39 -34.31 -58.34
N ASN A 97 -10.46 -34.63 -57.42
CA ASN A 97 -9.03 -34.25 -57.38
C ASN A 97 -8.56 -33.00 -58.16
N LEU A 98 -8.30 -31.91 -57.44
CA LEU A 98 -7.24 -30.96 -57.79
C LEU A 98 -6.44 -30.54 -56.54
N HIS A 99 -5.13 -30.72 -56.65
CA HIS A 99 -4.09 -30.58 -55.64
C HIS A 99 -3.48 -29.17 -55.70
N GLU A 100 -3.28 -28.50 -54.56
CA GLU A 100 -2.15 -27.59 -54.38
C GLU A 100 -1.76 -27.41 -52.90
N PRO A 101 -0.46 -27.37 -52.52
CA PRO A 101 -0.03 -27.34 -51.13
C PRO A 101 0.04 -25.92 -50.60
N LEU A 102 -0.58 -25.65 -49.45
CA LEU A 102 -0.38 -24.41 -48.69
C LEU A 102 1.04 -24.37 -48.10
N GLU A 103 1.79 -23.34 -48.47
CA GLU A 103 3.02 -22.93 -47.78
C GLU A 103 2.68 -22.54 -46.32
N LYS A 104 3.36 -23.19 -45.37
CA LYS A 104 3.37 -22.79 -43.97
C LYS A 104 4.31 -21.60 -43.83
N SER A 105 3.77 -20.42 -43.52
CA SER A 105 4.57 -19.33 -42.97
C SER A 105 4.80 -19.61 -41.48
N ASP A 106 6.06 -19.80 -41.12
CA ASP A 106 6.52 -19.85 -39.73
C ASP A 106 6.23 -18.49 -39.07
N ILE A 107 5.37 -18.50 -38.05
CA ILE A 107 5.20 -17.35 -37.15
C ILE A 107 6.20 -17.55 -36.03
N ASP A 108 7.28 -16.77 -36.06
CA ASP A 108 8.23 -16.63 -34.97
C ASP A 108 7.50 -16.09 -33.73
N PHE A 109 7.34 -16.93 -32.71
CA PHE A 109 7.00 -16.49 -31.37
C PHE A 109 8.26 -15.87 -30.76
N ALA A 110 8.49 -14.58 -31.06
CA ALA A 110 9.54 -13.82 -30.40
C ALA A 110 9.20 -13.70 -28.90
N GLU A 111 9.82 -14.59 -28.13
CA GLU A 111 9.86 -14.61 -26.67
C GLU A 111 10.44 -13.28 -26.18
N CYS A 112 9.56 -12.34 -25.85
CA CYS A 112 9.93 -11.08 -25.22
C CYS A 112 10.20 -11.33 -23.73
N THR A 113 11.29 -12.04 -23.44
CA THR A 113 11.81 -12.22 -22.07
C THR A 113 12.48 -10.92 -21.64
N SER A 114 11.64 -9.95 -21.27
CA SER A 114 12.06 -8.74 -20.57
C SER A 114 12.43 -9.05 -19.11
N PRO A 115 13.30 -8.28 -18.45
CA PRO A 115 13.73 -8.48 -17.05
C PRO A 115 12.65 -8.08 -16.02
N ALA A 116 11.37 -8.29 -16.34
CA ALA A 116 10.23 -7.94 -15.47
C ALA A 116 9.83 -9.08 -14.52
N ASN A 117 10.27 -10.31 -14.77
CA ASN A 117 9.88 -11.46 -13.96
C ASN A 117 10.61 -11.51 -12.59
N THR A 118 11.83 -10.97 -12.50
CA THR A 118 12.61 -10.98 -11.25
C THR A 118 12.04 -10.01 -10.23
N THR A 119 11.56 -8.83 -10.66
CA THR A 119 10.96 -7.84 -9.76
C THR A 119 9.62 -8.31 -9.19
N LEU A 120 8.85 -9.08 -9.98
CA LEU A 120 7.60 -9.70 -9.53
C LEU A 120 7.87 -10.80 -8.49
N GLU A 121 8.80 -11.70 -8.79
CA GLU A 121 9.18 -12.80 -7.90
C GLU A 121 9.72 -12.28 -6.56
N ASP A 122 10.59 -11.28 -6.58
CA ASP A 122 11.12 -10.61 -5.38
C ASP A 122 10.02 -9.95 -4.55
N SER A 123 9.03 -9.34 -5.22
CA SER A 123 7.88 -8.71 -4.55
C SER A 123 6.99 -9.75 -3.87
N ILE A 124 6.72 -10.88 -4.55
CA ILE A 124 5.93 -11.99 -4.00
C ILE A 124 6.65 -12.61 -2.80
N ALA A 125 7.96 -12.88 -2.91
CA ALA A 125 8.77 -13.41 -1.81
C ALA A 125 8.78 -12.47 -0.59
N THR A 126 8.83 -11.16 -0.83
CA THR A 126 8.74 -10.14 0.23
C THR A 126 7.37 -10.15 0.91
N CYS A 127 6.28 -10.25 0.13
CA CYS A 127 4.93 -10.34 0.65
C CYS A 127 4.71 -11.58 1.53
N ILE A 128 5.20 -12.74 1.10
CA ILE A 128 5.10 -13.99 1.88
C ILE A 128 5.82 -13.84 3.23
N ARG A 129 7.05 -13.34 3.22
CA ARG A 129 7.80 -13.07 4.47
C ARG A 129 7.08 -12.10 5.41
N LEU A 130 6.43 -11.07 4.87
CA LEU A 130 5.66 -10.12 5.67
C LEU A 130 4.43 -10.76 6.30
N LEU A 131 3.75 -11.64 5.56
CA LEU A 131 2.62 -12.41 6.07
C LEU A 131 3.05 -13.33 7.21
N GLU A 132 4.17 -14.04 7.06
CA GLU A 132 4.72 -14.92 8.11
C GLU A 132 5.20 -14.16 9.36
N ASP A 133 5.81 -12.97 9.20
CA ASP A 133 6.31 -12.17 10.33
C ASP A 133 5.18 -11.48 11.12
N ARG A 134 4.17 -10.97 10.40
CA ARG A 134 3.17 -10.05 10.96
C ARG A 134 1.80 -10.67 11.20
N PHE A 135 1.55 -11.90 10.74
CA PHE A 135 0.27 -12.56 10.88
C PHE A 135 0.41 -13.97 11.47
N GLU A 136 -0.67 -14.43 12.10
CA GLU A 136 -0.83 -15.75 12.70
C GLU A 136 -1.99 -16.47 12.00
N THR A 137 -1.78 -17.74 11.66
CA THR A 137 -2.79 -18.57 11.00
C THR A 137 -3.65 -19.27 12.03
N ILE A 138 -4.96 -19.08 11.94
CA ILE A 138 -5.95 -19.70 12.82
C ILE A 138 -6.77 -20.67 11.98
N GLN A 139 -6.75 -21.94 12.38
CA GLN A 139 -7.65 -22.95 11.84
C GLN A 139 -8.99 -22.83 12.55
N LEU A 140 -10.03 -22.46 11.82
CA LEU A 140 -11.39 -22.51 12.32
C LEU A 140 -11.90 -23.94 12.10
N SER A 141 -12.18 -24.64 13.21
CA SER A 141 -12.99 -25.85 13.18
C SER A 141 -14.44 -25.42 13.31
N GLU A 142 -15.26 -25.65 12.28
CA GLU A 142 -16.71 -25.53 12.40
C GLU A 142 -17.19 -26.64 13.34
N SER A 143 -17.35 -26.30 14.62
CA SER A 143 -17.71 -27.23 15.68
C SER A 143 -19.22 -27.26 15.98
N ASP A 144 -20.08 -26.94 15.01
CA ASP A 144 -21.54 -26.92 15.26
C ASP A 144 -22.40 -27.35 14.06
N SER A 145 -22.03 -28.43 13.38
CA SER A 145 -22.94 -29.10 12.43
C SER A 145 -22.69 -30.61 12.44
N ASP A 146 -23.72 -31.38 12.80
CA ASP A 146 -23.80 -32.85 12.81
C ASP A 146 -23.77 -33.49 11.39
N ASP A 147 -23.15 -32.81 10.41
CA ASP A 147 -23.04 -33.31 9.02
C ASP A 147 -21.61 -33.84 8.77
N GLU A 148 -21.48 -35.17 8.77
CA GLU A 148 -20.24 -35.93 8.59
C GLU A 148 -19.61 -35.85 7.17
N GLU A 149 -19.77 -34.77 6.40
CA GLU A 149 -19.28 -34.77 5.01
C GLU A 149 -18.64 -33.49 4.46
N LEU A 150 -18.31 -32.48 5.28
CA LEU A 150 -17.56 -31.31 4.80
C LEU A 150 -16.45 -30.87 5.76
N GLU A 151 -15.29 -31.55 5.71
CA GLU A 151 -14.03 -31.03 6.27
C GLU A 151 -13.52 -29.84 5.43
N HIS A 152 -14.20 -28.71 5.50
CA HIS A 152 -13.67 -27.44 5.00
C HIS A 152 -13.05 -26.66 6.15
N SER A 153 -11.83 -27.02 6.54
CA SER A 153 -11.06 -26.21 7.50
C SER A 153 -10.74 -24.87 6.86
N GLN A 154 -11.45 -23.82 7.27
CA GLN A 154 -11.20 -22.48 6.80
C GLN A 154 -9.96 -21.93 7.51
N VAL A 155 -8.90 -21.72 6.72
CA VAL A 155 -7.65 -21.10 7.17
C VAL A 155 -7.84 -19.58 7.16
N VAL A 156 -7.82 -18.93 8.33
CA VAL A 156 -7.93 -17.47 8.43
C VAL A 156 -6.62 -16.90 8.98
N VAL A 157 -6.10 -15.87 8.32
CA VAL A 157 -4.86 -15.20 8.70
C VAL A 157 -5.20 -13.92 9.47
N LYS A 158 -4.72 -13.81 10.71
CA LYS A 158 -4.99 -12.68 11.62
C LYS A 158 -3.71 -11.89 11.92
N PRO A 159 -3.73 -10.55 11.96
CA PRO A 159 -2.57 -9.77 12.38
C PRO A 159 -2.10 -10.18 13.78
N ARG A 160 -0.80 -10.42 13.93
CA ARG A 160 -0.17 -10.72 15.22
C ARG A 160 -0.34 -9.51 16.14
N LYS A 161 -0.81 -9.75 17.35
CA LYS A 161 -1.04 -8.69 18.34
C LYS A 161 0.32 -8.17 18.85
N CYS A 162 0.79 -7.04 18.32
CA CYS A 162 2.07 -6.43 18.74
C CYS A 162 2.01 -5.68 20.09
N TYR A 163 0.84 -5.57 20.70
CA TYR A 163 0.63 -4.82 21.94
C TYR A 163 0.18 -5.69 23.12
N VAL A 164 0.33 -7.01 23.04
CA VAL A 164 -0.07 -7.92 24.14
C VAL A 164 0.71 -7.63 25.42
N GLU A 165 2.00 -7.30 25.28
CA GLU A 165 2.88 -7.02 26.42
C GLU A 165 2.77 -5.58 26.93
N ARG A 166 1.98 -4.72 26.27
CA ARG A 166 1.80 -3.35 26.74
C ARG A 166 0.71 -3.30 27.80
N PRO A 167 1.03 -2.83 29.02
CA PRO A 167 0.00 -2.64 30.04
C PRO A 167 -1.03 -1.62 29.54
N LEU A 168 -2.30 -1.86 29.87
CA LEU A 168 -3.35 -0.89 29.59
C LEU A 168 -3.15 0.35 30.46
N PRO A 169 -3.45 1.55 29.93
CA PRO A 169 -3.41 2.78 30.72
C PRO A 169 -4.31 2.68 31.96
N HIS A 170 -3.92 3.36 33.03
CA HIS A 170 -4.71 3.39 34.26
C HIS A 170 -6.06 4.10 34.05
N ILE A 171 -7.11 3.55 34.65
CA ILE A 171 -8.46 4.11 34.57
C ILE A 171 -8.53 5.40 35.41
N ILE A 172 -9.07 6.46 34.83
CA ILE A 172 -9.23 7.76 35.49
C ILE A 172 -10.06 7.61 36.77
N GLY A 173 -9.52 8.09 37.89
CA GLY A 173 -10.13 7.98 39.22
C GLY A 173 -9.81 6.69 39.98
N SER A 174 -9.11 5.73 39.37
CA SER A 174 -8.59 4.56 40.08
C SER A 174 -7.42 4.95 40.99
N TYR A 175 -7.19 4.19 42.06
CA TYR A 175 -6.04 4.40 42.96
C TYR A 175 -4.70 4.40 42.20
N LYS A 176 -4.55 3.51 41.20
CA LYS A 176 -3.34 3.47 40.37
C LYS A 176 -3.17 4.74 39.53
N PHE A 177 -4.25 5.33 39.02
CA PHE A 177 -4.18 6.60 38.27
C PHE A 177 -3.74 7.79 39.14
N LEU A 178 -4.14 7.81 40.42
CA LEU A 178 -3.76 8.89 41.33
C LEU A 178 -2.31 8.75 41.83
N ASN A 179 -1.80 7.52 41.92
CA ASN A 179 -0.53 7.23 42.58
C ASN A 179 0.63 6.90 41.63
N ASP A 180 0.35 6.44 40.41
CA ASP A 180 1.36 6.21 39.38
C ASP A 180 1.49 7.44 38.47
N SER A 181 2.64 8.12 38.53
CA SER A 181 2.95 9.27 37.67
C SER A 181 3.03 8.90 36.18
N THR A 182 3.28 7.62 35.89
CA THR A 182 3.39 7.10 34.52
C THR A 182 2.05 6.72 33.92
N LEU A 183 0.94 6.77 34.70
CA LEU A 183 -0.43 6.49 34.26
C LEU A 183 -0.59 5.15 33.49
N GLY A 184 0.30 4.19 33.72
CA GLY A 184 0.31 2.92 33.00
C GLY A 184 0.82 3.02 31.55
N LEU A 185 1.44 4.14 31.18
CA LEU A 185 2.01 4.41 29.86
C LEU A 185 3.53 4.14 29.79
N SER A 186 4.14 3.68 30.90
CA SER A 186 5.55 3.30 30.88
C SER A 186 5.76 2.15 29.89
N LEU A 187 6.70 2.30 28.96
CA LEU A 187 7.24 1.15 28.23
C LEU A 187 8.08 0.37 29.24
N VAL A 188 7.47 -0.61 29.91
CA VAL A 188 8.26 -1.71 30.45
C VAL A 188 8.72 -2.51 29.24
N LEU A 189 9.77 -2.04 28.57
CA LEU A 189 10.68 -2.97 27.94
C LEU A 189 11.14 -3.87 29.09
N HIS A 190 11.03 -5.18 28.92
CA HIS A 190 11.48 -6.18 29.89
C HIS A 190 13.01 -6.09 30.05
N GLU A 191 13.48 -5.00 30.66
CA GLU A 191 14.74 -4.93 31.36
C GLU A 191 14.45 -5.51 32.74
N SER A 192 14.89 -6.75 32.89
CA SER A 192 15.08 -7.45 34.15
C SER A 192 15.31 -6.49 35.32
N GLU A 193 14.42 -6.57 36.30
CA GLU A 193 14.48 -5.88 37.59
C GLU A 193 15.76 -6.28 38.36
N GLU A 194 16.89 -5.65 38.08
CA GLU A 194 18.09 -5.67 38.93
C GLU A 194 18.88 -4.37 38.73
N ASN A 195 18.39 -3.22 39.24
CA ASN A 195 19.26 -2.10 39.69
C ASN A 195 18.52 -0.88 40.28
N THR A 196 17.68 -1.09 41.29
CA THR A 196 17.10 0.04 42.05
C THR A 196 17.41 -0.06 43.54
N GLU A 197 18.68 -0.22 43.90
CA GLU A 197 19.14 -0.10 45.29
C GLU A 197 20.44 0.69 45.43
N LEU A 198 20.64 1.85 44.79
CA LEU A 198 21.85 2.64 45.08
C LEU A 198 21.71 4.18 45.01
N TYR A 199 20.62 4.81 45.46
CA TYR A 199 20.68 6.26 45.78
C TYR A 199 19.76 6.69 46.93
N VAL A 200 19.96 6.13 48.13
CA VAL A 200 19.57 6.80 49.38
C VAL A 200 20.69 6.60 50.41
N THR A 201 21.68 7.49 50.41
CA THR A 201 22.31 8.04 51.63
C THR A 201 23.41 9.04 51.25
N HIS A 202 23.07 10.33 51.19
CA HIS A 202 23.99 11.32 51.72
C HIS A 202 23.29 12.01 52.88
N LYS A 203 23.60 11.48 54.05
CA LYS A 203 23.33 12.08 55.36
C LYS A 203 23.79 13.53 55.36
N THR A 204 22.88 14.38 55.82
CA THR A 204 23.17 15.57 56.62
C THR A 204 24.30 15.28 57.60
N GLN A 205 25.40 16.04 57.51
CA GLN A 205 26.29 16.20 58.65
C GLN A 205 27.04 17.54 58.57
N ASN A 206 26.69 18.40 59.53
CA ASN A 206 27.35 19.61 60.04
C ASN A 206 27.60 20.79 59.08
#